data_AF-A0A368X8F5-F1
#
_entry.id   AF-A0A368X8F5-F1
#
_cell.length_a   1.000
_cell.length_b   1.000
_cell.length_c   1.000
_cell.angle_alpha   90.00
_cell.angle_beta   90.00
_cell.angle_gamma   90.00
#
_symmetry.space_group_name_H-M   'P 1'
#
loop_
_entity.id
_entity.type
_entity.pdbx_description
1 polymer ?
#
loop_
_entity_poly.entity_id
_entity_poly.type
_entity_poly.pdbx_seq_one_letter_code
_entity_poly.pdbx_strand_id
1 'polypeptide(L)' 'MCDRSKEDLFENPELLPIEMQSLIEHYNGEIENRDPYQVCRDFEADANRLGYTFDWGLDGQPFGLRKLDSQA' A
#
# COMPACT_ATOMS: atom_id res chain seq x y z
N MET A 1 21.86 17.62 2.83
CA MET A 1 21.17 16.66 3.71
C MET A 1 19.69 16.70 3.38
N CYS A 2 19.18 15.63 2.80
CA CYS A 2 17.79 15.15 2.86
C CYS A 2 17.78 13.93 1.95
N ASP A 3 18.22 12.82 2.54
CA ASP A 3 17.95 11.48 2.05
C ASP A 3 16.42 11.34 2.00
N ARG A 4 15.80 11.54 0.82
CA ARG A 4 14.44 11.04 0.59
C ARG A 4 14.61 9.65 0.01
N SER A 5 15.05 8.73 0.85
CA SER A 5 14.85 7.32 0.56
C SER A 5 13.38 7.14 0.22
N LYS A 6 13.11 6.54 -0.93
CA LYS A 6 11.79 6.02 -1.25
C LYS A 6 11.60 4.84 -0.30
N GLU A 7 11.31 5.12 0.96
CA GLU A 7 11.05 4.11 1.96
C GLU A 7 9.75 3.43 1.56
N ASP A 8 9.88 2.20 1.11
CA ASP A 8 8.77 1.27 1.03
C ASP A 8 8.12 1.22 2.42
N LEU A 9 6.99 1.91 2.56
CA LEU A 9 6.24 1.94 3.82
C LEU A 9 5.64 0.56 4.12
N PHE A 10 5.63 -0.34 3.14
CA PHE A 10 5.37 -1.76 3.36
C PHE A 10 6.41 -2.44 4.25
N GLU A 11 7.69 -2.06 4.13
CA GLU A 11 8.75 -2.59 4.99
C GLU A 11 8.73 -1.95 6.39
N ASN A 12 8.02 -0.82 6.54
CA ASN A 12 7.90 -0.05 7.77
C ASN A 12 6.42 0.15 8.15
N PRO A 13 5.67 -0.93 8.44
CA PRO A 13 4.26 -0.83 8.80
C PRO A 13 4.04 -0.03 10.10
N GLU A 14 5.06 0.09 10.97
CA GLU A 14 5.04 0.93 12.16
C GLU A 14 4.94 2.44 11.88
N LEU A 15 5.34 2.88 10.67
CA LEU A 15 5.22 4.27 10.22
C LEU A 15 3.88 4.55 9.52
N LEU A 16 3.12 3.49 9.21
CA LEU A 16 1.82 3.58 8.57
C LEU A 16 0.72 3.86 9.60
N PRO A 17 -0.31 4.63 9.22
CA PRO A 17 -1.50 4.77 10.04
C PRO A 17 -2.16 3.39 10.25
N ILE A 18 -2.82 3.23 11.40
CA ILE A 18 -3.55 2.00 11.77
C ILE A 18 -4.54 1.59 10.68
N GLU A 19 -5.14 2.56 9.98
CA GLU A 19 -6.01 2.32 8.83
C GLU A 19 -5.31 1.54 7.71
N MET A 20 -4.08 1.93 7.32
CA MET A 20 -3.32 1.23 6.28
C MET A 20 -2.85 -0.15 6.73
N GLN A 21 -2.40 -0.28 7.98
CA GLN A 21 -2.02 -1.59 8.54
C GLN A 21 -3.21 -2.54 8.53
N SER A 22 -4.38 -2.05 8.96
CA SER A 22 -5.62 -2.82 8.99
C SER A 22 -6.10 -3.21 7.59
N LEU A 23 -5.95 -2.31 6.60
CA LEU A 23 -6.24 -2.63 5.20
C LEU A 23 -5.31 -3.73 4.69
N ILE A 24 -3.99 -3.62 4.90
CA ILE A 24 -3.03 -4.64 4.45
C ILE A 24 -3.36 -6.01 5.05
N GLU A 25 -3.62 -6.08 6.37
CA GLU A 25 -4.03 -7.33 7.03
C GLU A 25 -5.36 -7.87 6.47
N HIS A 26 -6.36 -7.01 6.30
CA HIS A 26 -7.66 -7.39 5.76
C HIS A 26 -7.53 -7.95 4.34
N TYR A 27 -6.78 -7.26 3.48
CA TYR A 27 -6.55 -7.66 2.11
C TYR A 27 -5.66 -8.89 1.98
N ASN A 28 -4.70 -9.11 2.89
CA ASN A 28 -3.93 -10.37 2.96
C ASN A 28 -4.79 -11.58 3.37
N GLY A 29 -5.90 -11.37 4.08
CA GLY A 29 -6.89 -12.43 4.32
C GLY A 29 -7.88 -12.60 3.16
N GLU A 30 -8.27 -11.49 2.53
CA GLU A 30 -9.20 -11.50 1.39
C GLU A 30 -8.55 -12.09 0.13
N ILE A 31 -7.24 -11.91 -0.11
CA ILE A 31 -6.50 -12.47 -1.26
C ILE A 31 -6.49 -14.01 -1.30
N GLU A 32 -6.73 -14.66 -0.16
CA GLU A 32 -6.92 -16.12 -0.09
C GLU A 32 -8.34 -16.55 -0.50
N ASN A 33 -9.32 -15.64 -0.42
CA ASN A 33 -10.74 -15.89 -0.71
C ASN A 33 -11.24 -15.21 -2.01
N ARG A 34 -10.54 -14.18 -2.49
CA ARG A 34 -10.83 -13.35 -3.67
C ARG A 34 -9.60 -13.22 -4.56
N ASP A 35 -9.82 -12.76 -5.78
CA ASP A 35 -8.75 -12.44 -6.71
C ASP A 35 -7.77 -11.38 -6.13
N PRO A 36 -6.46 -11.69 -6.06
CA PRO A 36 -5.41 -10.76 -5.62
C PRO A 36 -5.46 -9.42 -6.35
N TYR A 37 -5.76 -9.47 -7.64
CA TYR A 37 -5.86 -8.33 -8.53
C TYR A 37 -7.01 -7.37 -8.15
N GLN A 38 -8.16 -7.92 -7.77
CA GLN A 38 -9.32 -7.11 -7.35
C GLN A 38 -9.03 -6.45 -6.01
N VAL A 39 -8.49 -7.23 -5.08
CA VAL A 39 -8.07 -6.79 -3.75
C VAL A 39 -7.02 -5.67 -3.84
N CYS A 40 -5.98 -5.84 -4.65
CA CYS A 40 -4.97 -4.80 -4.86
C CYS A 40 -5.54 -3.52 -5.48
N ARG A 41 -6.51 -3.63 -6.41
CA ARG A 41 -7.18 -2.47 -7.01
C ARG A 41 -8.01 -1.68 -6.01
N ASP A 42 -8.75 -2.38 -5.14
CA ASP A 42 -9.53 -1.74 -4.08
C ASP A 42 -8.61 -1.10 -3.04
N PHE A 43 -7.56 -1.82 -2.64
CA PHE A 43 -6.53 -1.31 -1.74
C PHE A 43 -5.82 -0.08 -2.33
N GLU A 44 -5.54 -0.06 -3.63
CA GLU A 44 -4.92 1.08 -4.34
C GLU A 44 -5.83 2.31 -4.29
N ALA A 45 -7.14 2.12 -4.49
CA ALA A 45 -8.11 3.20 -4.41
C ALA A 45 -8.19 3.78 -2.98
N ASP A 46 -8.17 2.93 -1.95
CA ASP A 46 -8.24 3.37 -0.56
C ASP A 46 -6.94 4.01 -0.09
N ALA A 47 -5.79 3.44 -0.45
CA ALA A 47 -4.48 4.06 -0.24
C ALA A 47 -4.43 5.45 -0.90
N ASN A 48 -4.93 5.59 -2.13
CA ASN A 48 -4.97 6.87 -2.84
C ASN A 48 -5.85 7.91 -2.13
N ARG A 49 -6.98 7.49 -1.54
CA ARG A 49 -7.80 8.38 -0.68
C ARG A 49 -7.08 8.85 0.56
N LEU A 50 -6.25 7.99 1.15
CA LEU A 50 -5.43 8.31 2.32
C LEU A 50 -4.20 9.16 1.95
N GLY A 51 -3.98 9.45 0.66
CA GLY A 51 -2.80 10.16 0.19
C GLY A 51 -1.56 9.26 0.14
N TYR A 52 -1.74 7.99 -0.19
CA TYR A 52 -0.68 7.01 -0.42
C TYR A 52 -0.88 6.33 -1.78
N THR A 53 0.19 5.82 -2.36
CA THR A 53 0.14 5.05 -3.60
C THR A 53 1.15 3.93 -3.50
N PHE A 54 0.83 2.77 -4.06
CA PHE A 54 1.72 1.62 -4.14
C PHE A 54 1.55 0.96 -5.50
N ASP A 55 2.46 0.05 -5.83
CA ASP A 55 2.41 -0.77 -7.03
C ASP A 55 2.22 -2.23 -6.63
N TRP A 56 1.75 -3.08 -7.53
CA TRP A 56 1.55 -4.50 -7.23
C TRP A 56 2.04 -5.36 -8.39
N GLY A 57 2.79 -6.40 -8.04
CA GLY A 57 3.39 -7.29 -9.04
C GLY A 57 2.36 -8.20 -9.70
N LEU A 58 2.77 -8.88 -10.78
CA LEU A 58 1.99 -9.95 -11.42
C LEU A 58 1.70 -11.14 -10.49
N ASP A 59 2.39 -11.21 -9.36
CA ASP A 59 2.14 -12.18 -8.30
C ASP A 59 0.99 -11.75 -7.37
N GLY A 60 0.45 -10.53 -7.53
CA GLY A 60 -0.54 -9.95 -6.63
C GLY A 60 0.05 -9.41 -5.33
N GLN A 61 1.37 -9.28 -5.26
CA GLN A 61 2.06 -8.80 -4.07
C GLN A 61 2.24 -7.27 -4.16
N PRO A 62 1.67 -6.49 -3.22
CA PRO A 62 1.84 -5.05 -3.21
C PRO A 62 3.23 -4.66 -2.69
N PHE A 63 3.85 -3.68 -3.35
CA PHE A 63 5.17 -3.15 -3.06
C PHE A 63 5.23 -1.64 -3.39
N GLY A 64 6.30 -0.95 -3.00
CA GLY A 64 6.52 0.44 -3.37
C GLY A 64 5.58 1.43 -2.69
N LEU A 65 5.01 1.09 -1.53
CA LEU A 65 4.06 1.96 -0.84
C LEU A 65 4.75 3.26 -0.42
N ARG A 66 4.27 4.36 -1.00
CA ARG A 66 4.79 5.70 -0.79
C ARG A 66 3.64 6.64 -0.50
N LYS A 67 3.93 7.71 0.24
CA LYS A 67 3.00 8.84 0.33
C LYS A 67 2.82 9.42 -1.07
N LEU A 68 1.56 9.68 -1.43
CA LEU A 68 1.18 10.59 -2.49
C LEU A 68 1.52 12.02 -1.97
N ASP A 69 2.80 12.29 -1.76
CA ASP A 69 3.30 13.64 -1.55
C ASP A 69 2.99 14.39 -2.84
N SER A 70 1.98 15.25 -2.80
CA SER A 70 1.68 16.22 -3.85
C SER A 70 2.96 17.01 -4.14
N GLN A 71 3.77 16.52 -5.07
CA GLN A 71 4.85 17.31 -5.66
C GLN A 71 4.18 18.35 -6.56
N ALA A 72 4.00 19.54 -5.97
CA ALA A 72 3.91 20.88 -6.56
C ALA A 72 2.77 21.22 -7.54
#